data_AF-A0A350QI10-F1
#
_entry.id   AF-A0A350QI10-F1
#
_cell.length_a   1.000
_cell.length_b   1.000
_cell.length_c   1.000
_cell.angle_alpha   90.00
_cell.angle_beta   90.00
_cell.angle_gamma   90.00
#
_symmetry.space_group_name_H-M   'P 1'
#
loop_
_entity.id
_entity.type
_entity.pdbx_description
1 polymer ?
#
loop_
_entity_poly.entity_id
_entity_poly.type
_entity_poly.pdbx_seq_one_letter_code
_entity_poly.pdbx_strand_id
1 'polypeptide(L)'
;MRKFLVVFFLIAPFTGASQIDACDEADSAFIHANIKKSQNAISYVPFELAEKFEGICDIKNIEMMDGLEYLLYKNTETGSYFIGLYNGLDGSNQLHGPFIK
;
A
#
# COMPACT_ATOMS: atom_id res chain seq x y z
N MET A 1 -41.00 43.03 9.47
CA MET A 1 -39.60 42.68 9.19
C MET A 1 -39.47 41.17 9.17
N ARG A 2 -39.40 40.57 7.98
CA ARG A 2 -39.46 39.11 7.76
C ARG A 2 -38.02 38.60 7.71
N LYS A 3 -37.54 37.94 8.77
CA LYS A 3 -36.18 37.41 8.83
C LYS A 3 -36.08 36.17 7.93
N PHE A 4 -35.40 36.30 6.80
CA PHE A 4 -34.99 35.17 5.97
C PHE A 4 -33.87 34.42 6.69
N LEU A 5 -34.13 33.19 7.10
CA LEU A 5 -33.12 32.29 7.66
C LEU A 5 -32.41 31.62 6.46
N VAL A 6 -31.21 32.09 6.13
CA VAL A 6 -30.36 31.47 5.10
C VAL A 6 -29.70 30.24 5.74
N VAL A 7 -30.22 29.06 5.44
CA VAL A 7 -29.58 27.79 5.79
C VAL A 7 -28.46 27.57 4.79
N PHE A 8 -27.22 27.90 5.19
CA PHE A 8 -26.02 27.52 4.46
C PHE A 8 -25.80 26.01 4.64
N PHE A 9 -26.18 25.23 3.63
CA PHE A 9 -25.78 23.83 3.51
C PHE A 9 -24.29 23.80 3.14
N LEU A 10 -23.43 23.60 4.14
CA LEU A 10 -22.01 23.31 3.94
C LEU A 10 -21.89 21.88 3.40
N ILE A 11 -21.78 21.74 2.08
CA ILE A 11 -21.40 20.49 1.45
C ILE A 11 -19.89 20.34 1.67
N ALA A 12 -19.50 19.57 2.69
CA ALA A 12 -18.10 19.22 2.90
C ALA A 12 -17.63 18.30 1.75
N PRO A 13 -16.57 18.64 1.02
CA PRO A 13 -15.98 17.69 0.09
C PRO A 13 -15.32 16.58 0.88
N PHE A 14 -15.81 15.35 0.73
CA PHE A 14 -15.07 14.15 1.16
C PHE A 14 -13.81 14.05 0.29
N THR A 15 -12.69 14.55 0.80
CA THR A 15 -11.37 14.16 0.29
C THR A 15 -11.11 12.75 0.81
N GLY A 16 -11.40 11.74 0.00
CA GLY A 16 -11.03 10.36 0.29
C GLY A 16 -9.51 10.24 0.25
N ALA A 17 -8.87 10.08 1.42
CA ALA A 17 -7.52 9.55 1.44
C ALA A 17 -7.61 8.12 0.87
N SER A 18 -6.90 7.86 -0.23
CA SER A 18 -6.76 6.50 -0.77
C SER A 18 -5.94 5.70 0.22
N GLN A 19 -6.61 5.06 1.17
CA GLN A 19 -5.98 4.17 2.13
C GLN A 19 -5.66 2.87 1.38
N ILE A 20 -4.44 2.35 1.54
CA ILE A 20 -4.14 0.99 1.09
C ILE A 20 -4.97 0.06 1.98
N ASP A 21 -5.81 -0.76 1.36
CA ASP A 21 -6.69 -1.70 2.06
C ASP A 21 -5.93 -2.98 2.41
N ALA A 22 -6.46 -3.74 3.38
CA ALA A 22 -5.91 -5.04 3.73
C ALA A 22 -6.07 -6.03 2.55
N CYS A 23 -5.04 -6.84 2.30
CA CYS A 23 -5.09 -7.84 1.22
C CYS A 23 -6.17 -8.90 1.44
N ASP A 24 -6.84 -9.29 0.34
CA ASP A 24 -7.70 -10.46 0.32
C ASP A 24 -6.89 -11.78 0.35
N GLU A 25 -7.59 -12.91 0.38
CA GLU A 25 -6.94 -14.23 0.44
C GLU A 25 -6.05 -14.51 -0.77
N ALA A 26 -6.46 -14.10 -1.98
CA ALA A 26 -5.72 -14.37 -3.20
C ALA A 26 -4.41 -13.55 -3.24
N ASP A 27 -4.47 -12.29 -2.84
CA ASP A 27 -3.34 -11.37 -2.83
C ASP A 27 -2.37 -11.71 -1.70
N SER A 28 -2.90 -12.10 -0.54
CA SER A 28 -2.10 -12.62 0.58
C SER A 28 -1.35 -13.90 0.20
N ALA A 29 -2.05 -14.86 -0.44
CA ALA A 29 -1.44 -16.08 -0.94
C ALA A 29 -0.35 -15.79 -1.98
N PHE A 30 -0.59 -14.83 -2.88
CA PHE A 30 0.40 -14.39 -3.87
C PHE A 30 1.67 -13.82 -3.21
N ILE A 31 1.53 -12.95 -2.20
CA ILE A 31 2.67 -12.38 -1.46
C ILE A 31 3.48 -13.51 -0.82
N HIS A 32 2.84 -14.38 -0.04
CA HIS A 32 3.52 -15.46 0.69
C HIS A 32 4.21 -16.45 -0.25
N ALA A 33 3.62 -16.72 -1.42
CA ALA A 33 4.19 -17.60 -2.42
C ALA A 33 5.42 -17.02 -3.12
N ASN A 34 5.58 -15.69 -3.18
CA ASN A 34 6.60 -15.04 -4.01
C ASN A 34 7.68 -14.29 -3.23
N ILE A 35 7.41 -13.82 -2.01
CA ILE A 35 8.36 -12.99 -1.24
C ILE A 35 9.73 -13.67 -1.05
N LYS A 36 9.75 -14.99 -0.85
CA LYS A 36 10.98 -15.77 -0.71
C LYS A 36 11.68 -16.11 -2.04
N LYS A 37 11.05 -15.85 -3.18
CA LYS A 37 11.60 -16.16 -4.51
C LYS A 37 12.49 -15.05 -5.06
N SER A 38 12.34 -13.82 -4.59
CA SER A 38 13.18 -12.72 -5.06
C SER A 38 14.58 -12.88 -4.50
N GLN A 39 15.54 -13.15 -5.38
CA GLN A 39 16.96 -13.22 -5.01
C GLN A 39 17.57 -11.83 -4.84
N ASN A 40 16.95 -10.81 -5.43
CA ASN A 40 17.37 -9.42 -5.34
C ASN A 40 16.28 -8.62 -4.63
N ALA A 41 16.63 -8.02 -3.51
CA ALA A 41 15.81 -7.06 -2.81
C ALA A 41 16.48 -5.70 -2.93
N ILE A 42 15.76 -4.70 -3.44
CA ILE A 42 16.29 -3.36 -3.63
C ILE A 42 15.75 -2.47 -2.52
N SER A 43 16.64 -1.77 -1.81
CA SER A 43 16.20 -0.78 -0.82
C SER A 43 15.44 0.34 -1.52
N TYR A 44 14.32 0.79 -0.94
CA TYR A 44 13.52 1.86 -1.53
C TYR A 44 13.00 2.84 -0.49
N VAL A 45 12.64 4.03 -0.95
CA VAL A 45 11.90 5.02 -0.16
C VAL A 45 10.44 4.99 -0.63
N PRO A 46 9.45 4.74 0.25
CA PRO A 46 8.05 4.60 -0.16
C PRO A 46 7.50 5.79 -0.95
N PHE A 47 7.91 7.02 -0.60
CA PHE A 47 7.48 8.22 -1.31
C PHE A 47 7.99 8.28 -2.76
N GLU A 48 9.21 7.84 -3.01
CA GLU A 48 9.78 7.80 -4.37
C GLU A 48 9.12 6.71 -5.21
N LEU A 49 8.66 5.63 -4.58
CA LEU A 49 7.97 4.54 -5.27
C LEU A 49 6.60 4.97 -5.81
N ALA A 50 5.92 5.88 -5.13
CA ALA A 50 4.56 6.30 -5.45
C ALA A 50 4.40 6.92 -6.85
N GLU A 51 5.48 7.41 -7.47
CA GLU A 51 5.42 7.96 -8.83
C GLU A 51 5.21 6.89 -9.92
N LYS A 52 5.70 5.67 -9.68
CA LYS A 52 5.75 4.59 -10.69
C LYS A 52 4.97 3.34 -10.29
N PHE A 53 4.44 3.32 -9.07
CA PHE A 53 3.80 2.16 -8.49
C PHE A 53 2.48 2.54 -7.84
N GLU A 54 1.47 1.75 -8.12
CA GLU A 54 0.19 1.74 -7.43
C GLU A 54 0.27 0.75 -6.27
N GLY A 55 -0.03 1.20 -5.05
CA GLY A 55 -0.21 0.31 -3.90
C GLY A 55 -1.57 -0.36 -3.98
N ILE A 56 -1.59 -1.69 -4.00
CA ILE A 56 -2.81 -2.49 -4.12
C ILE A 56 -3.38 -2.77 -2.75
N CYS A 57 -2.60 -3.43 -1.90
CA CYS A 57 -3.04 -3.85 -0.58
C CYS A 57 -1.84 -4.08 0.35
N ASP A 58 -2.10 -4.18 1.64
CA ASP A 58 -1.11 -4.49 2.66
C ASP A 58 -1.47 -5.72 3.52
N ILE A 59 -0.44 -6.37 4.05
CA ILE A 59 -0.55 -7.35 5.14
C ILE A 59 0.15 -6.73 6.33
N LYS A 60 -0.66 -6.16 7.23
CA LYS A 60 -0.23 -5.68 8.54
C LYS A 60 -0.61 -6.70 9.59
N ASN A 61 0.36 -7.36 10.22
CA ASN A 61 0.06 -8.20 11.36
C ASN A 61 0.21 -7.38 12.65
N ILE A 62 -0.92 -7.00 13.25
CA ILE A 62 -0.97 -6.28 14.53
C ILE A 62 -0.36 -7.12 15.66
N GLU A 63 -0.28 -8.45 15.51
CA GLU A 63 0.28 -9.37 16.49
C GLU A 63 1.80 -9.58 16.31
N MET A 64 2.38 -9.20 15.17
CA MET A 64 3.83 -9.32 14.96
C MET A 64 4.56 -8.17 15.68
N MET A 65 5.22 -8.50 16.78
CA MET A 65 5.98 -7.54 17.59
C MET A 65 7.15 -6.88 16.84
N ASP A 66 7.59 -7.46 15.74
CA ASP A 66 8.67 -6.92 14.90
C ASP A 66 8.19 -5.80 13.96
N GLY A 67 6.87 -5.59 13.85
CA GLY A 67 6.29 -4.58 12.96
C GLY A 67 6.52 -4.88 11.47
N LEU A 68 6.68 -6.15 11.09
CA LEU A 68 6.78 -6.54 9.69
C LEU A 68 5.48 -6.24 8.94
N GLU A 69 5.61 -5.58 7.79
CA GLU A 69 4.51 -5.27 6.90
C GLU A 69 4.89 -5.62 5.45
N TYR A 70 3.95 -6.22 4.73
CA TYR A 70 4.09 -6.51 3.31
C TYR A 70 3.13 -5.63 2.52
N LEU A 71 3.62 -4.98 1.46
CA LEU A 71 2.79 -4.17 0.55
C LEU A 71 2.85 -4.75 -0.84
N LEU A 72 1.69 -4.97 -1.47
CA LEU A 72 1.62 -5.36 -2.88
C LEU A 72 1.58 -4.11 -3.75
N TYR A 73 2.51 -4.01 -4.68
CA TYR A 73 2.57 -2.94 -5.66
C TYR A 73 2.36 -3.46 -7.07
N LYS A 74 1.78 -2.60 -7.92
CA LYS A 74 1.78 -2.76 -9.37
C LYS A 74 2.53 -1.61 -10.01
N ASN A 75 3.53 -1.91 -10.82
CA ASN A 75 4.21 -0.90 -11.61
C ASN A 75 3.27 -0.40 -12.72
N THR A 76 3.00 0.90 -12.76
CA THR A 76 1.99 1.51 -13.65
C THR A 76 2.43 1.53 -15.11
N GLU A 77 3.74 1.49 -15.38
CA GLU A 77 4.31 1.49 -16.73
C GLU A 77 4.33 0.09 -17.35
N THR A 78 4.73 -0.93 -16.57
CA THR A 78 4.97 -2.29 -17.06
C THR A 78 3.86 -3.29 -16.71
N GLY A 79 2.98 -2.95 -15.77
CA GLY A 79 1.97 -3.85 -15.23
C GLY A 79 2.51 -4.99 -14.36
N SER A 80 3.83 -5.03 -14.13
CA SER A 80 4.47 -6.06 -13.29
C SER A 80 4.18 -5.84 -11.81
N TYR A 81 4.14 -6.93 -11.04
CA TYR A 81 3.86 -6.90 -9.61
C TYR A 81 5.14 -6.95 -8.78
N PHE A 82 5.13 -6.25 -7.65
CA PHE A 82 6.25 -6.16 -6.72
C PHE A 82 5.74 -6.27 -5.29
N ILE A 83 6.59 -6.75 -4.39
CA ILE A 83 6.26 -6.88 -2.97
C ILE A 83 7.22 -5.98 -2.19
N GLY A 84 6.70 -4.96 -1.52
CA GLY A 84 7.41 -4.20 -0.51
C GLY A 84 7.43 -4.97 0.80
N LEU A 85 8.58 -5.00 1.46
CA LEU A 85 8.79 -5.50 2.80
C LEU A 85 9.29 -4.36 3.67
N TYR A 86 8.48 -3.97 4.65
CA TYR A 86 8.90 -3.07 5.71
C TYR A 86 9.27 -3.87 6.95
N ASN A 87 10.45 -3.58 7.51
CA ASN A 87 10.91 -4.17 8.75
C ASN A 87 10.78 -3.14 9.89
N GLY A 88 9.83 -3.36 10.80
CA GLY A 88 9.58 -2.44 11.91
C GLY A 88 10.71 -2.38 12.95
N LEU A 89 11.61 -3.36 13.00
CA LEU A 89 12.73 -3.37 13.95
C LEU A 89 13.86 -2.40 13.56
N ASP A 90 14.18 -2.29 12.28
CA ASP A 90 15.26 -1.44 11.77
C ASP A 90 14.77 -0.29 10.88
N GLY A 91 13.48 -0.26 10.55
CA GLY A 91 12.84 0.74 9.70
C GLY A 91 13.16 0.61 8.20
N SER A 92 13.81 -0.48 7.78
CA SER A 92 14.21 -0.67 6.39
C SER A 92 13.03 -1.07 5.50
N ASN A 93 13.11 -0.68 4.23
CA ASN A 93 12.14 -1.00 3.19
C ASN A 93 12.85 -1.71 2.04
N GLN A 94 12.34 -2.87 1.63
CA GLN A 94 12.90 -3.69 0.57
C GLN A 94 11.84 -4.00 -0.49
N LEU A 95 12.17 -3.80 -1.77
CA LEU A 95 11.29 -4.11 -2.88
C LEU A 95 11.75 -5.40 -3.57
N HIS A 96 10.82 -6.34 -3.70
CA HIS A 96 11.04 -7.67 -4.28
C HIS A 96 10.24 -7.81 -5.58
N GLY A 97 10.83 -8.45 -6.59
CA GLY A 97 10.21 -8.63 -7.92
C GLY A 97 11.18 -8.31 -9.06
N PRO A 98 10.67 -8.17 -10.31
CA PRO A 98 9.26 -8.24 -10.69
C PRO A 98 8.66 -9.66 -10.60
N PHE A 99 7.35 -9.74 -10.43
CA PHE A 99 6.56 -10.97 -10.45
C PHE A 99 5.42 -10.89 -11.48
N ILE A 100 5.02 -12.05 -11.97
CA ILE A 100 3.83 -12.25 -12.81
C ILE A 100 2.73 -12.83 -11.93
N LYS A 101 1.55 -12.21 -11.96
CA LYS A 101 0.36 -12.61 -11.18
C LYS A 101 -0.70 -13.18 -12.11
#